data_AF-A0A939ISA9-F1
#
_entry.id   AF-A0A939ISA9-F1
#
_cell.length_a   1.000
_cell.length_b   1.000
_cell.length_c   1.000
_cell.angle_alpha   90.00
_cell.angle_beta   90.00
_cell.angle_gamma   90.00
#
_symmetry.space_group_name_H-M   'P 1'
#
loop_
_entity.id
_entity.type
_entity.pdbx_description
1 polymer ?
#
loop_
_entity_poly.entity_id
_entity_poly.type
_entity_poly.pdbx_seq_one_letter_code
_entity_poly.pdbx_strand_id
1 'polypeptide(L)'
;MKQQSLLVYDGDCRFCRSWVRYWAHETGDLIRFRPYQEVACDFPELNEAQFRNHIQFFDEQGQRYQGAAAAFQVQKRIPGKGGWWWLYNNIPGFAPLSEGIYDWVARHRGAAYTGQKLLWGESLHRDQYQKVSWLFLRLLALVYFCAFLSFFSQSQGLIGSNGLLPLTEFMDQVRQQLGGSAYWRLPMLFWWDASDSTIRWLCLGGMLVSLLLLFNCLARLSLILLYLAYLSLVHAGQDFMLYQWDLLLLEAGFLAIFLGKGNLPVVWLYRFLLFRFVFFSGLAKLQSGDPAWGGLTALEFYFQTQPLPTSFAWYAHQLPDWCLQAMTLMVLSLELLLPWLFFLPRKPRKAAAVLFMLFQAAILATGNYNFFNLLSLVLCLFLFDDRALRWWMPSFIGHERLSARRWRRQGLAVFSCLLLILGLLQCWSSISRQPPTWVYSLQDLAAPWRVVNAYGLFAVVTRQRIEIIIEGSHDGREWRPYPLPAKPGDPASPPDWILPHQPRLDWQLWFAALEGQPPPAWFRTLMISLLFNNQDALGLFKHNPFAERRPQFVRARLFIYEFTDFAEKADSGRWWKRREAGVYFPASYFEISVSEVGK
;
A
#
# COMPACT_ATOMS: atom_id res chain seq x y z
N MET A 1 45.30 -23.39 -26.49
CA MET A 1 44.45 -23.35 -25.28
C MET A 1 43.98 -21.91 -25.11
N LYS A 2 42.67 -21.61 -25.09
CA LYS A 2 42.21 -20.24 -24.79
C LYS A 2 42.57 -19.92 -23.35
N GLN A 3 43.34 -18.86 -23.15
CA GLN A 3 43.74 -18.39 -21.84
C GLN A 3 42.48 -17.89 -21.12
N GLN A 4 42.19 -18.44 -19.94
CA GLN A 4 41.02 -18.05 -19.15
C GLN A 4 41.27 -16.66 -18.54
N SER A 5 40.24 -15.79 -18.51
CA SER A 5 40.40 -14.45 -17.93
C SER A 5 40.86 -14.51 -16.47
N LEU A 6 41.78 -13.64 -16.07
CA LEU A 6 42.41 -13.59 -14.74
C LEU A 6 42.22 -12.23 -14.10
N LEU A 7 41.72 -12.19 -12.85
CA LEU A 7 41.74 -11.01 -11.99
C LEU A 7 42.79 -11.19 -10.89
N VAL A 8 43.75 -10.27 -10.83
CA VAL A 8 44.75 -10.15 -9.76
C VAL A 8 44.33 -9.05 -8.78
N TYR A 9 44.38 -9.33 -7.49
CA TYR A 9 43.92 -8.43 -6.43
C TYR A 9 44.79 -8.50 -5.17
N ASP A 10 44.60 -7.58 -4.23
CA ASP A 10 45.27 -7.60 -2.93
C ASP A 10 44.63 -8.61 -1.97
N GLY A 11 45.37 -9.70 -1.69
CA GLY A 11 44.96 -10.78 -0.80
C GLY A 11 44.86 -10.39 0.68
N ASP A 12 45.58 -9.35 1.12
CA ASP A 12 45.59 -8.91 2.52
C ASP A 12 44.47 -7.91 2.81
N CYS A 13 43.96 -7.24 1.77
CA CYS A 13 42.88 -6.28 1.88
C CYS A 13 41.51 -6.97 2.11
N ARG A 14 40.90 -6.73 3.28
CA ARG A 14 39.56 -7.26 3.63
C ARG A 14 38.46 -6.81 2.65
N PHE A 15 38.53 -5.57 2.18
CA PHE A 15 37.58 -5.03 1.19
C PHE A 15 37.70 -5.78 -0.14
N CYS A 16 38.92 -5.91 -0.67
CA CYS A 16 39.19 -6.63 -1.93
C CYS A 16 38.74 -8.08 -1.83
N ARG A 17 39.11 -8.80 -0.76
CA ARG A 17 38.66 -10.18 -0.52
C ARG A 17 37.14 -10.31 -0.50
N SER A 18 36.42 -9.37 0.13
CA SER A 18 34.96 -9.40 0.19
C SER A 18 34.31 -9.30 -1.19
N TRP A 19 34.78 -8.36 -2.02
CA TRP A 19 34.28 -8.17 -3.39
C TRP A 19 34.68 -9.30 -4.32
N VAL A 20 35.91 -9.80 -4.21
CA VAL A 20 36.37 -10.96 -4.99
C VAL A 20 35.58 -12.21 -4.67
N ARG A 21 35.30 -12.51 -3.39
CA ARG A 21 34.42 -13.63 -3.02
C ARG A 21 33.03 -13.50 -3.66
N TYR A 22 32.48 -12.28 -3.67
CA TYR A 22 31.20 -12.01 -4.33
C TYR A 22 31.26 -12.22 -5.84
N TRP A 23 32.27 -11.65 -6.51
CA TRP A 23 32.43 -11.79 -7.96
C TRP A 23 32.71 -13.23 -8.36
N ALA A 24 33.60 -13.94 -7.66
CA ALA A 24 33.87 -15.35 -7.89
C ALA A 24 32.59 -16.20 -7.83
N HIS A 25 31.71 -15.93 -6.86
CA HIS A 25 30.43 -16.61 -6.78
C HIS A 25 29.49 -16.30 -7.96
N GLU A 26 29.44 -15.04 -8.43
CA GLU A 26 28.56 -14.63 -9.53
C GLU A 26 29.08 -15.02 -10.92
N THR A 27 30.39 -15.06 -11.12
CA THR A 27 31.01 -15.42 -12.40
C THR A 27 31.24 -16.92 -12.54
N GLY A 28 31.21 -17.67 -11.43
CA GLY A 28 31.60 -19.08 -11.42
C GLY A 28 33.00 -19.25 -12.01
N ASP A 29 33.14 -20.22 -12.92
CA ASP A 29 34.41 -20.54 -13.56
C ASP A 29 34.75 -19.64 -14.76
N LEU A 30 34.07 -18.52 -14.98
CA LEU A 30 34.39 -17.62 -16.12
C LEU A 30 35.67 -16.81 -15.90
N ILE A 31 36.05 -16.55 -14.64
CA ILE A 31 37.21 -15.73 -14.27
C ILE A 31 37.97 -16.43 -13.16
N ARG A 32 39.29 -16.53 -13.30
CA ARG A 32 40.17 -16.93 -12.19
C ARG A 32 40.51 -15.72 -11.36
N PHE A 33 40.49 -15.87 -10.03
CA PHE A 33 40.86 -14.83 -9.09
C PHE A 33 42.09 -15.27 -8.32
N ARG A 34 43.19 -14.51 -8.38
CA ARG A 34 44.44 -14.83 -7.66
C ARG A 34 44.95 -13.61 -6.90
N PRO A 35 45.41 -13.77 -5.64
CA PRO A 35 46.05 -12.68 -4.94
C PRO A 35 47.41 -12.37 -5.57
N TYR A 36 47.80 -11.10 -5.67
CA TYR A 36 49.07 -10.72 -6.28
C TYR A 36 50.27 -11.30 -5.52
N GLN A 37 50.13 -11.53 -4.21
CA GLN A 37 51.11 -12.18 -3.35
C GLN A 37 51.57 -13.56 -3.89
N GLU A 38 50.72 -14.24 -4.67
CA GLU A 38 51.06 -15.55 -5.26
C GLU A 38 51.56 -15.47 -6.71
N VAL A 39 51.14 -14.47 -7.47
CA VAL A 39 51.31 -14.42 -8.95
C VAL A 39 52.10 -13.21 -9.44
N ALA A 40 52.58 -12.35 -8.55
CA ALA A 40 53.35 -11.15 -8.94
C ALA A 40 54.61 -11.51 -9.76
N CYS A 41 55.24 -12.65 -9.47
CA CYS A 41 56.41 -13.13 -10.21
C CYS A 41 56.10 -13.49 -11.68
N ASP A 42 54.84 -13.79 -11.99
CA ASP A 42 54.40 -14.11 -13.34
C ASP A 42 54.25 -12.86 -14.24
N PHE A 43 54.32 -11.65 -13.66
CA PHE A 43 54.12 -10.36 -14.34
C PHE A 43 55.27 -9.38 -14.02
N PRO A 44 56.50 -9.63 -14.53
CA PRO A 44 57.69 -8.82 -14.23
C PRO A 44 57.58 -7.35 -14.68
N GLU A 45 56.67 -7.04 -15.62
CA GLU A 45 56.40 -5.70 -16.11
C GLU A 45 55.58 -4.82 -15.15
N LEU A 46 55.08 -5.39 -14.04
CA LEU A 46 54.29 -4.70 -13.03
C LEU A 46 55.04 -4.59 -11.72
N ASN A 47 55.01 -3.42 -11.09
CA ASN A 47 55.56 -3.23 -9.76
C ASN A 47 54.53 -3.57 -8.67
N GLU A 48 55.00 -3.84 -7.45
CA GLU A 48 54.11 -4.21 -6.35
C GLU A 48 53.12 -3.08 -5.99
N ALA A 49 53.53 -1.82 -6.15
CA ALA A 49 52.68 -0.66 -5.91
C ALA A 49 51.44 -0.63 -6.83
N GLN A 50 51.57 -1.06 -8.08
CA GLN A 50 50.46 -1.15 -9.04
C GLN A 50 49.44 -2.21 -8.61
N PHE A 51 49.90 -3.37 -8.10
CA PHE A 51 49.00 -4.39 -7.54
C PHE A 51 48.35 -3.95 -6.23
N ARG A 52 49.11 -3.25 -5.39
CA ARG A 52 48.60 -2.71 -4.13
C ARG A 52 47.58 -1.62 -4.34
N ASN A 53 47.70 -0.78 -5.37
CA ASN A 53 46.77 0.33 -5.60
C ASN A 53 45.57 -0.09 -6.45
N HIS A 54 45.77 -0.91 -7.47
CA HIS A 54 44.73 -1.25 -8.45
C HIS A 54 44.63 -2.75 -8.68
N ILE A 55 43.41 -3.27 -8.71
CA ILE A 55 43.15 -4.61 -9.24
C ILE A 55 43.50 -4.64 -10.72
N GLN A 56 44.05 -5.76 -11.18
CA GLN A 56 44.48 -5.97 -12.56
C GLN A 56 43.62 -7.07 -13.18
N PHE A 57 43.04 -6.81 -14.34
CA PHE A 57 42.23 -7.77 -15.08
C PHE A 57 42.86 -8.05 -16.43
N PHE A 58 43.08 -9.33 -16.73
CA PHE A 58 43.58 -9.82 -18.01
C PHE A 58 42.48 -10.62 -18.69
N ASP A 59 42.12 -10.23 -19.91
CA ASP A 59 41.11 -10.95 -20.68
C ASP A 59 41.69 -12.17 -21.43
N GLU A 60 40.85 -12.85 -22.21
CA GLU A 60 41.25 -14.05 -22.98
C GLU A 60 42.27 -13.76 -24.09
N GLN A 61 42.45 -12.49 -24.45
CA GLN A 61 43.39 -12.01 -25.47
C GLN A 61 44.69 -11.47 -24.83
N GLY A 62 44.79 -11.52 -23.50
CA GLY A 62 45.92 -10.96 -22.75
C GLY A 62 45.86 -9.44 -22.59
N GLN A 63 44.76 -8.79 -22.97
CA GLN A 63 44.62 -7.35 -22.80
C GLN A 63 44.44 -7.00 -21.32
N ARG A 64 45.26 -6.06 -20.84
CA ARG A 64 45.27 -5.61 -19.45
C ARG A 64 44.31 -4.44 -19.25
N TYR A 65 43.51 -4.53 -18.19
CA TYR A 65 42.69 -3.47 -17.64
C TYR A 65 43.03 -3.30 -16.16
N GLN A 66 42.93 -2.08 -15.63
CA GLN A 66 43.23 -1.78 -14.23
C GLN A 66 42.11 -0.96 -13.59
N GLY A 67 42.10 -0.88 -12.25
CA GLY A 67 41.22 0.05 -11.52
C GLY A 67 39.73 -0.20 -11.74
N ALA A 68 38.97 0.86 -12.03
CA ALA A 68 37.54 0.76 -12.29
C ALA A 68 37.25 0.00 -13.59
N ALA A 69 38.05 0.20 -14.64
CA ALA A 69 37.94 -0.55 -15.88
C ALA A 69 38.03 -2.06 -15.66
N ALA A 70 38.95 -2.52 -14.83
CA ALA A 70 39.07 -3.93 -14.42
C ALA A 70 37.80 -4.42 -13.70
N ALA A 71 37.26 -3.64 -12.76
CA ALA A 71 36.01 -3.99 -12.07
C ALA A 71 34.81 -4.09 -13.03
N PHE A 72 34.71 -3.19 -14.02
CA PHE A 72 33.66 -3.24 -15.03
C PHE A 72 33.81 -4.39 -16.02
N GLN A 73 35.03 -4.81 -16.34
CA GLN A 73 35.29 -6.02 -17.12
C GLN A 73 34.81 -7.30 -16.40
N VAL A 74 35.02 -7.39 -15.08
CA VAL A 74 34.45 -8.47 -14.27
C VAL A 74 32.93 -8.42 -14.34
N GLN A 75 32.33 -7.24 -14.13
CA GLN A 75 30.87 -7.06 -14.16
C GLN A 75 30.24 -7.34 -15.53
N LYS A 76 30.95 -7.08 -16.62
CA LYS A 76 30.52 -7.40 -18.00
C LYS A 76 30.21 -8.89 -18.17
N ARG A 77 30.92 -9.75 -17.44
CA ARG A 77 30.75 -11.21 -17.46
C ARG A 77 29.63 -11.70 -16.51
N ILE A 78 29.09 -10.83 -15.67
CA ILE A 78 27.94 -11.13 -14.81
C ILE A 78 26.64 -10.83 -15.59
N PRO A 79 25.70 -11.80 -15.72
CA PRO A 79 24.45 -11.59 -16.44
C PRO A 79 23.67 -10.36 -15.95
N GLY A 80 23.37 -9.44 -16.87
CA GLY A 80 22.61 -8.21 -16.59
C GLY A 80 23.43 -7.02 -16.09
N LYS A 81 24.75 -7.16 -15.89
CA LYS A 81 25.64 -6.06 -15.44
C LYS A 81 26.56 -5.49 -16.52
N GLY A 82 26.41 -5.94 -17.77
CA GLY A 82 27.20 -5.41 -18.91
C GLY A 82 26.99 -3.92 -19.21
N GLY A 83 25.89 -3.33 -18.74
CA GLY A 83 25.62 -1.90 -18.91
C GLY A 83 26.69 -0.99 -18.31
N TRP A 84 27.36 -1.40 -17.23
CA TRP A 84 28.42 -0.61 -16.61
C TRP A 84 29.64 -0.41 -17.52
N TRP A 85 30.04 -1.47 -18.24
CA TRP A 85 31.10 -1.37 -19.25
C TRP A 85 30.69 -0.52 -20.44
N TRP A 86 29.41 -0.57 -20.83
CA TRP A 86 28.88 0.31 -21.86
C TRP A 86 28.94 1.77 -21.41
N LEU A 87 28.49 2.10 -20.19
CA LEU A 87 28.58 3.45 -19.62
C LEU A 87 30.02 3.97 -19.59
N TYR A 88 30.95 3.11 -19.16
CA TYR A 88 32.39 3.44 -19.12
C TYR A 88 32.95 3.88 -20.48
N ASN A 89 32.52 3.27 -21.57
CA ASN A 89 33.04 3.60 -22.91
C ASN A 89 32.25 4.65 -23.66
N ASN A 90 30.95 4.83 -23.37
CA ASN A 90 30.04 5.59 -24.22
C ASN A 90 29.55 6.90 -23.59
N ILE A 91 29.60 7.05 -22.26
CA ILE A 91 29.14 8.26 -21.59
C ILE A 91 30.33 9.16 -21.24
N PRO A 92 30.45 10.36 -21.83
CA PRO A 92 31.49 11.31 -21.50
C PRO A 92 31.52 11.61 -19.99
N GLY A 93 32.71 11.62 -19.40
CA GLY A 93 32.90 11.89 -17.97
C GLY A 93 32.67 10.70 -17.03
N PHE A 94 32.03 9.62 -17.47
CA PHE A 94 31.80 8.46 -16.61
C PHE A 94 33.09 7.72 -16.26
N ALA A 95 33.95 7.46 -17.25
CA ALA A 95 35.25 6.82 -17.03
C ALA A 95 36.13 7.56 -16.00
N PRO A 96 36.46 8.85 -16.18
CA PRO A 96 37.31 9.56 -15.20
C PRO A 96 36.66 9.68 -13.82
N LEU A 97 35.33 9.83 -13.74
CA LEU A 97 34.61 9.82 -12.46
C LEU A 97 34.76 8.46 -11.76
N SER A 98 34.52 7.37 -12.48
CA SER A 98 34.58 6.02 -11.92
C SER A 98 35.98 5.62 -11.47
N GLU A 99 37.03 6.03 -12.21
CA GLU A 99 38.42 5.84 -11.81
C GLU A 99 38.78 6.72 -10.61
N GLY A 100 38.31 7.97 -10.56
CA GLY A 100 38.51 8.84 -9.39
C GLY A 100 37.87 8.28 -8.11
N ILE A 101 36.66 7.73 -8.21
CA ILE A 101 36.00 7.02 -7.09
C ILE A 101 36.81 5.77 -6.71
N TYR A 102 37.28 5.00 -7.69
CA TYR A 102 38.09 3.82 -7.44
C TYR A 102 39.37 4.18 -6.68
N ASP A 103 40.10 5.20 -7.13
CA ASP A 103 41.33 5.68 -6.50
C ASP A 103 41.08 6.13 -5.06
N TRP A 104 39.98 6.85 -4.83
CA TRP A 104 39.60 7.24 -3.47
C TRP A 104 39.35 6.02 -2.58
N VAL A 105 38.61 5.01 -3.08
CA VAL A 105 38.36 3.75 -2.37
C VAL A 105 39.67 2.99 -2.12
N ALA A 106 40.57 2.95 -3.10
CA ALA A 106 41.86 2.28 -3.00
C ALA A 106 42.74 2.91 -1.92
N ARG A 107 42.71 4.24 -1.76
CA ARG A 107 43.42 4.97 -0.69
C ARG A 107 42.74 4.82 0.68
N HIS A 108 41.42 4.61 0.72
CA HIS A 108 40.61 4.56 1.96
C HIS A 108 39.94 3.21 2.21
N ARG A 109 40.63 2.09 1.94
CA ARG A 109 40.07 0.72 2.00
C ARG A 109 39.40 0.36 3.33
N GLY A 110 39.95 0.82 4.46
CA GLY A 110 39.38 0.59 5.79
C GLY A 110 38.02 1.29 5.97
N ALA A 111 37.94 2.55 5.56
CA ALA A 111 36.68 3.31 5.57
C ALA A 111 35.67 2.70 4.58
N ALA A 112 36.12 2.31 3.38
CA ALA A 112 35.29 1.66 2.37
C ALA A 112 34.71 0.31 2.87
N TYR A 113 35.51 -0.50 3.58
CA TYR A 113 35.03 -1.73 4.21
C TYR A 113 34.00 -1.46 5.32
N THR A 114 34.21 -0.42 6.12
CA THR A 114 33.26 0.02 7.15
C THR A 114 31.93 0.46 6.52
N GLY A 115 31.99 1.27 5.46
CA GLY A 115 30.82 1.67 4.67
C GLY A 115 30.10 0.47 4.06
N GLN A 116 30.84 -0.49 3.50
CA GLN A 116 30.27 -1.74 3.01
C GLN A 116 29.53 -2.51 4.12
N LYS A 117 30.14 -2.63 5.30
CA LYS A 117 29.54 -3.33 6.45
C LYS A 117 28.27 -2.62 6.94
N LEU A 118 28.21 -1.30 6.87
CA LEU A 118 27.01 -0.51 7.23
C LEU A 118 25.90 -0.63 6.18
N LEU A 119 26.23 -0.68 4.90
CA LEU A 119 25.24 -0.67 3.80
C LEU A 119 24.78 -2.08 3.40
N TRP A 120 25.72 -3.00 3.17
CA TRP A 120 25.43 -4.36 2.70
C TRP A 120 25.67 -5.43 3.76
N GLY A 121 26.49 -5.18 4.78
CA GLY A 121 26.89 -6.16 5.79
C GLY A 121 28.25 -6.80 5.55
N GLU A 122 28.63 -7.76 6.40
CA GLU A 122 29.97 -8.36 6.39
C GLU A 122 30.24 -9.21 5.15
N SER A 123 29.24 -9.98 4.71
CA SER A 123 29.30 -10.78 3.50
C SER A 123 28.45 -10.14 2.40
N LEU A 124 29.05 -9.88 1.24
CA LEU A 124 28.34 -9.48 0.03
C LEU A 124 27.67 -10.71 -0.62
N HIS A 125 26.47 -10.50 -1.15
CA HIS A 125 25.71 -11.52 -1.88
C HIS A 125 24.60 -10.85 -2.68
N ARG A 126 24.10 -11.59 -3.66
CA ARG A 126 22.96 -11.16 -4.46
C ARG A 126 21.65 -11.32 -3.71
N ASP A 127 20.82 -10.29 -3.78
CA ASP A 127 19.45 -10.35 -3.30
C ASP A 127 18.61 -11.30 -4.17
N GLN A 128 17.89 -12.20 -3.52
CA GLN A 128 16.93 -13.13 -4.12
C GLN A 128 15.54 -12.86 -3.52
N TYR A 129 14.49 -13.07 -4.32
CA TYR A 129 13.11 -12.73 -3.94
C TYR A 129 12.12 -13.86 -4.21
N GLN A 130 12.58 -15.10 -4.40
CA GLN A 130 11.71 -16.25 -4.69
C GLN A 130 10.81 -16.57 -3.49
N LYS A 131 11.40 -16.64 -2.30
CA LYS A 131 10.68 -16.90 -1.04
C LYS A 131 9.81 -15.71 -0.66
N VAL A 132 10.35 -14.50 -0.81
CA VAL A 132 9.61 -13.23 -0.59
C VAL A 132 8.35 -13.20 -1.46
N SER A 133 8.47 -13.43 -2.77
CA SER A 133 7.32 -13.43 -3.68
C SER A 133 6.33 -14.56 -3.39
N TRP A 134 6.83 -15.74 -3.04
CA TRP A 134 5.96 -16.85 -2.65
C TRP A 134 5.10 -16.46 -1.45
N LEU A 135 5.72 -15.97 -0.36
CA LEU A 135 5.02 -15.58 0.86
C LEU A 135 4.05 -14.43 0.61
N PHE A 136 4.50 -13.41 -0.12
CA PHE A 136 3.69 -12.26 -0.51
C PHE A 136 2.38 -12.69 -1.19
N LEU A 137 2.42 -13.63 -2.14
CA LEU A 137 1.22 -14.09 -2.83
C LEU A 137 0.21 -14.79 -1.91
N ARG A 138 0.67 -15.47 -0.84
CA ARG A 138 -0.22 -16.14 0.14
C ARG A 138 -0.87 -15.11 1.04
N LEU A 139 -0.09 -14.16 1.54
CA LEU A 139 -0.62 -13.10 2.39
C LEU A 139 -1.53 -12.16 1.59
N LEU A 140 -1.21 -11.86 0.34
CA LEU A 140 -2.09 -11.11 -0.57
C LEU A 140 -3.41 -11.87 -0.82
N ALA A 141 -3.37 -13.19 -0.97
CA ALA A 141 -4.58 -14.00 -1.06
C ALA A 141 -5.46 -13.88 0.19
N LEU A 142 -4.86 -13.89 1.38
CA LEU A 142 -5.61 -13.67 2.63
C LEU A 142 -6.20 -12.26 2.71
N VAL A 143 -5.46 -11.24 2.27
CA VAL A 143 -5.97 -9.86 2.20
C VAL A 143 -7.17 -9.78 1.25
N TYR A 144 -7.09 -10.35 0.06
CA TYR A 144 -8.23 -10.42 -0.86
C TYR A 144 -9.42 -11.15 -0.25
N PHE A 145 -9.20 -12.30 0.37
CA PHE A 145 -10.25 -13.06 1.04
C PHE A 145 -10.97 -12.20 2.09
N CYS A 146 -10.22 -11.50 2.95
CA CYS A 146 -10.78 -10.60 3.96
C CYS A 146 -11.54 -9.43 3.32
N ALA A 147 -11.00 -8.84 2.23
CA ALA A 147 -11.64 -7.74 1.52
C ALA A 147 -12.99 -8.15 0.92
N PHE A 148 -13.04 -9.29 0.23
CA PHE A 148 -14.28 -9.83 -0.34
C PHE A 148 -15.28 -10.23 0.75
N LEU A 149 -14.83 -10.91 1.81
CA LEU A 149 -15.69 -11.29 2.93
C LEU A 149 -16.28 -10.06 3.63
N SER A 150 -15.46 -9.04 3.85
CA SER A 150 -15.90 -7.79 4.45
C SER A 150 -16.94 -7.06 3.60
N PHE A 151 -16.79 -7.04 2.28
CA PHE A 151 -17.78 -6.41 1.41
C PHE A 151 -19.03 -7.28 1.25
N PHE A 152 -18.88 -8.61 1.16
CA PHE A 152 -19.98 -9.56 1.03
C PHE A 152 -21.03 -9.41 2.12
N SER A 153 -20.63 -9.21 3.37
CA SER A 153 -21.55 -9.10 4.51
C SER A 153 -22.49 -7.89 4.47
N GLN A 154 -22.21 -6.91 3.61
CA GLN A 154 -22.95 -5.64 3.52
C GLN A 154 -23.35 -5.28 2.08
N SER A 155 -22.93 -6.04 1.07
CA SER A 155 -23.09 -5.66 -0.34
C SER A 155 -24.54 -5.46 -0.77
N GLN A 156 -25.48 -6.25 -0.22
CA GLN A 156 -26.91 -6.10 -0.50
C GLN A 156 -27.46 -4.79 0.02
N GLY A 157 -27.20 -4.46 1.29
CA GLY A 157 -27.63 -3.20 1.89
C GLY A 157 -27.01 -1.98 1.22
N LEU A 158 -25.80 -2.09 0.69
CA LEU A 158 -25.11 -0.97 0.04
C LEU A 158 -25.53 -0.77 -1.41
N ILE A 159 -25.43 -1.80 -2.25
CA ILE A 159 -25.56 -1.68 -3.71
C ILE A 159 -26.55 -2.66 -4.35
N GLY A 160 -27.23 -3.49 -3.55
CA GLY A 160 -28.31 -4.35 -4.03
C GLY A 160 -29.50 -3.53 -4.54
N SER A 161 -30.46 -4.21 -5.17
CA SER A 161 -31.65 -3.59 -5.76
C SER A 161 -32.48 -2.76 -4.76
N ASN A 162 -32.54 -3.18 -3.49
CA ASN A 162 -33.17 -2.43 -2.40
C ASN A 162 -32.16 -1.73 -1.47
N GLY A 163 -30.89 -1.61 -1.90
CA GLY A 163 -29.80 -1.02 -1.13
C GLY A 163 -29.80 0.52 -1.17
N LEU A 164 -28.78 1.11 -0.55
CA LEU A 164 -28.63 2.57 -0.45
C LEU A 164 -28.27 3.25 -1.78
N LEU A 165 -27.48 2.58 -2.62
CA LEU A 165 -27.07 3.01 -3.96
C LEU A 165 -27.22 1.85 -4.97
N PRO A 166 -28.45 1.55 -5.41
CA PRO A 166 -28.72 0.40 -6.29
C PRO A 166 -27.86 0.39 -7.55
N LEU A 167 -27.16 -0.72 -7.80
CA LEU A 167 -26.22 -0.84 -8.91
C LEU A 167 -26.91 -0.71 -10.28
N THR A 168 -28.11 -1.28 -10.43
CA THR A 168 -28.86 -1.24 -11.69
C THR A 168 -29.21 0.20 -12.07
N GLU A 169 -29.70 1.00 -11.13
CA GLU A 169 -30.04 2.41 -11.36
C GLU A 169 -28.80 3.24 -11.73
N PHE A 170 -27.68 3.02 -11.03
CA PHE A 170 -26.41 3.67 -11.33
C PHE A 170 -25.95 3.34 -12.76
N MET A 171 -26.00 2.07 -13.15
CA MET A 171 -25.60 1.65 -14.49
C MET A 171 -26.48 2.22 -15.59
N ASP A 172 -27.79 2.32 -15.36
CA ASP A 172 -28.72 2.92 -16.32
C ASP A 172 -28.46 4.42 -16.49
N GLN A 173 -28.22 5.15 -15.40
CA GLN A 173 -27.83 6.56 -15.44
C GLN A 173 -26.51 6.77 -16.18
N VAL A 174 -25.50 5.93 -15.89
CA VAL A 174 -24.19 5.98 -16.55
C VAL A 174 -24.33 5.71 -18.05
N ARG A 175 -25.13 4.72 -18.46
CA ARG A 175 -25.38 4.42 -19.87
C ARG A 175 -26.07 5.59 -20.58
N GLN A 176 -27.04 6.22 -19.94
CA GLN A 176 -27.74 7.38 -20.50
C GLN A 176 -26.81 8.58 -20.69
N GLN A 177 -25.90 8.83 -19.74
CA GLN A 177 -25.01 10.00 -19.79
C GLN A 177 -23.77 9.79 -20.67
N LEU A 178 -23.17 8.60 -20.64
CA LEU A 178 -21.86 8.34 -21.25
C LEU A 178 -21.93 7.47 -22.52
N GLY A 179 -23.09 6.87 -22.81
CA GLY A 179 -23.28 5.97 -23.93
C GLY A 179 -22.24 4.85 -23.97
N GLY A 180 -21.67 4.58 -25.14
CA GLY A 180 -20.63 3.55 -25.32
C GLY A 180 -19.33 3.82 -24.57
N SER A 181 -19.04 5.05 -24.15
CA SER A 181 -17.82 5.34 -23.38
C SER A 181 -17.87 4.82 -21.94
N ALA A 182 -19.06 4.46 -21.44
CA ALA A 182 -19.27 3.89 -20.11
C ALA A 182 -18.43 2.64 -19.87
N TYR A 183 -18.35 1.73 -20.86
CA TYR A 183 -17.61 0.47 -20.75
C TYR A 183 -16.11 0.67 -20.53
N TRP A 184 -15.54 1.73 -21.13
CA TRP A 184 -14.12 2.06 -20.95
C TRP A 184 -13.87 2.85 -19.67
N ARG A 185 -14.77 3.77 -19.30
CA ARG A 185 -14.60 4.61 -18.10
C ARG A 185 -14.83 3.85 -16.79
N LEU A 186 -15.68 2.83 -16.82
CA LEU A 186 -16.00 1.98 -15.68
C LEU A 186 -15.88 0.51 -16.09
N PRO A 187 -14.66 -0.02 -16.30
CA PRO A 187 -14.45 -1.40 -16.69
C PRO A 187 -14.84 -2.32 -15.51
N MET A 188 -16.00 -2.98 -15.63
CA MET A 188 -16.51 -3.88 -14.60
C MET A 188 -17.29 -5.05 -15.22
N LEU A 189 -17.28 -6.19 -14.53
CA LEU A 189 -17.99 -7.40 -14.96
C LEU A 189 -19.52 -7.24 -14.90
N PHE A 190 -20.02 -6.29 -14.11
CA PHE A 190 -21.45 -6.03 -13.95
C PHE A 190 -22.15 -5.54 -15.21
N TRP A 191 -21.41 -5.13 -16.25
CA TRP A 191 -22.02 -4.81 -17.55
C TRP A 191 -22.78 -5.97 -18.19
N TRP A 192 -22.44 -7.22 -17.84
CA TRP A 192 -23.17 -8.41 -18.28
C TRP A 192 -24.45 -8.66 -17.49
N ASP A 193 -24.37 -8.54 -16.16
CA ASP A 193 -25.50 -8.68 -15.26
C ASP A 193 -25.24 -7.91 -13.96
N ALA A 194 -26.23 -7.15 -13.51
CA ALA A 194 -26.18 -6.30 -12.34
C ALA A 194 -27.09 -6.80 -11.20
N SER A 195 -27.62 -8.02 -11.31
CA SER A 195 -28.53 -8.60 -10.32
C SER A 195 -27.87 -8.80 -8.95
N ASP A 196 -28.71 -8.82 -7.90
CA ASP A 196 -28.29 -9.09 -6.52
C ASP A 196 -27.59 -10.45 -6.36
N SER A 197 -27.99 -11.43 -7.16
CA SER A 197 -27.32 -12.73 -7.22
C SER A 197 -25.91 -12.60 -7.76
N THR A 198 -25.71 -11.84 -8.84
CA THR A 198 -24.38 -11.62 -9.42
C THR A 198 -23.46 -10.84 -8.49
N ILE A 199 -23.96 -9.86 -7.74
CA ILE A 199 -23.20 -9.17 -6.68
C ILE A 199 -22.68 -10.17 -5.64
N ARG A 200 -23.54 -11.09 -5.15
CA ARG A 200 -23.15 -12.14 -4.19
C ARG A 200 -22.16 -13.12 -4.78
N TRP A 201 -22.43 -13.63 -5.99
CA TRP A 201 -21.57 -14.59 -6.66
C TRP A 201 -20.20 -14.03 -6.98
N LEU A 202 -20.10 -12.75 -7.33
CA LEU A 202 -18.81 -12.10 -7.56
C LEU A 202 -17.97 -12.06 -6.27
N CYS A 203 -18.59 -11.74 -5.13
CA CYS A 203 -17.91 -11.74 -3.83
C CYS A 203 -17.47 -13.16 -3.41
N LEU A 204 -18.38 -14.14 -3.49
CA LEU A 204 -18.09 -15.54 -3.18
C LEU A 204 -17.03 -16.13 -4.12
N GLY A 205 -17.11 -15.80 -5.42
CA GLY A 205 -16.12 -16.17 -6.42
C GLY A 205 -14.75 -15.56 -6.10
N GLY A 206 -14.70 -14.29 -5.70
CA GLY A 206 -13.50 -13.63 -5.21
C GLY A 206 -12.87 -14.34 -4.00
N MET A 207 -13.69 -14.75 -3.02
CA MET A 207 -13.24 -15.55 -1.87
C MET A 207 -12.67 -16.91 -2.32
N LEU A 208 -13.37 -17.63 -3.19
CA LEU A 208 -12.92 -18.93 -3.72
C LEU A 208 -11.59 -18.80 -4.47
N VAL A 209 -11.48 -17.82 -5.37
CA VAL A 209 -10.26 -17.59 -6.16
C VAL A 209 -9.10 -17.15 -5.26
N SER A 210 -9.39 -16.44 -4.16
CA SER A 210 -8.39 -16.11 -3.13
C SER A 210 -7.82 -17.38 -2.50
N LEU A 211 -8.68 -18.35 -2.16
CA LEU A 211 -8.24 -19.65 -1.65
C LEU A 211 -7.42 -20.43 -2.70
N LEU A 212 -7.81 -20.39 -3.97
CA LEU A 212 -7.02 -21.01 -5.05
C LEU A 212 -5.61 -20.39 -5.13
N LEU A 213 -5.49 -19.07 -5.04
CA LEU A 213 -4.19 -18.39 -5.00
C LEU A 213 -3.38 -18.77 -3.76
N LEU A 214 -4.01 -18.86 -2.58
CA LEU A 214 -3.38 -19.26 -1.32
C LEU A 214 -2.69 -20.62 -1.46
N PHE A 215 -3.35 -21.58 -2.12
CA PHE A 215 -2.82 -22.92 -2.38
C PHE A 215 -2.00 -23.04 -3.67
N ASN A 216 -1.66 -21.92 -4.33
CA ASN A 216 -0.90 -21.87 -5.59
C ASN A 216 -1.60 -22.47 -6.82
N CYS A 217 -2.90 -22.73 -6.75
CA CYS A 217 -3.68 -23.27 -7.86
C CYS A 217 -3.89 -22.19 -8.92
N LEU A 218 -3.42 -22.46 -10.16
CA LEU A 218 -3.54 -21.56 -11.31
C LEU A 218 -3.15 -20.10 -10.99
N ALA A 219 -2.10 -19.90 -10.18
CA ALA A 219 -1.82 -18.63 -9.50
C ALA A 219 -1.94 -17.37 -10.36
N ARG A 220 -1.43 -17.37 -11.60
CA ARG A 220 -1.55 -16.20 -12.49
C ARG A 220 -2.99 -15.92 -12.93
N LEU A 221 -3.76 -16.96 -13.25
CA LEU A 221 -5.18 -16.80 -13.58
C LEU A 221 -5.95 -16.29 -12.36
N SER A 222 -5.67 -16.86 -11.18
CA SER A 222 -6.28 -16.41 -9.93
C SER A 222 -6.02 -14.92 -9.67
N LEU A 223 -4.79 -14.43 -9.89
CA LEU A 223 -4.46 -13.01 -9.76
C LEU A 223 -5.21 -12.11 -10.74
N ILE A 224 -5.34 -12.53 -12.01
CA ILE A 224 -6.11 -11.78 -13.02
C ILE A 224 -7.59 -11.70 -12.61
N LEU A 225 -8.17 -12.83 -12.20
CA LEU A 225 -9.58 -12.90 -11.80
C LEU A 225 -9.84 -12.08 -10.53
N LEU A 226 -8.96 -12.15 -9.53
CA LEU A 226 -9.08 -11.33 -8.30
C LEU A 226 -9.02 -9.84 -8.60
N TYR A 227 -8.09 -9.43 -9.46
CA TYR A 227 -7.97 -8.03 -9.87
C TYR A 227 -9.23 -7.55 -10.58
N LEU A 228 -9.73 -8.28 -11.58
CA LEU A 228 -10.93 -7.89 -12.34
C LEU A 228 -12.20 -7.90 -11.47
N ALA A 229 -12.34 -8.90 -10.59
CA ALA A 229 -13.47 -8.98 -9.66
C ALA A 229 -13.44 -7.81 -8.66
N TYR A 230 -12.29 -7.51 -8.08
CA TYR A 230 -12.17 -6.40 -7.13
C TYR A 230 -12.35 -5.03 -7.81
N LEU A 231 -11.80 -4.84 -9.01
CA LEU A 231 -12.00 -3.63 -9.81
C LEU A 231 -13.49 -3.40 -10.10
N SER A 232 -14.21 -4.48 -10.41
CA SER A 232 -15.66 -4.43 -10.62
C SER A 232 -16.40 -3.98 -9.38
N LEU A 233 -16.05 -4.48 -8.19
CA LEU A 233 -16.63 -4.04 -6.93
C LEU A 233 -16.26 -2.58 -6.60
N VAL A 234 -15.04 -2.12 -6.92
CA VAL A 234 -14.64 -0.73 -6.70
C VAL A 234 -15.46 0.25 -7.53
N HIS A 235 -15.74 -0.08 -8.79
CA HIS A 235 -16.60 0.76 -9.64
C HIS A 235 -18.08 0.67 -9.23
N ALA A 236 -18.59 -0.54 -8.96
CA ALA A 236 -19.98 -0.76 -8.57
C ALA A 236 -20.32 -0.20 -7.19
N GLY A 237 -19.35 -0.23 -6.27
CA GLY A 237 -19.50 0.22 -4.89
C GLY A 237 -19.66 1.72 -4.71
N GLN A 238 -19.42 2.52 -5.76
CA GLN A 238 -19.58 3.98 -5.75
C GLN A 238 -18.88 4.60 -4.51
N ASP A 239 -19.57 5.43 -3.73
CA ASP A 239 -19.04 6.07 -2.53
C ASP A 239 -18.54 5.05 -1.48
N PHE A 240 -19.07 3.82 -1.46
CA PHE A 240 -18.71 2.80 -0.47
C PHE A 240 -17.42 2.02 -0.79
N MET A 241 -16.74 2.25 -1.93
CA MET A 241 -15.53 1.49 -2.29
C MET A 241 -14.32 2.34 -2.77
N LEU A 242 -14.44 3.66 -2.84
CA LEU A 242 -13.38 4.55 -3.35
C LEU A 242 -12.37 4.99 -2.29
N TYR A 243 -12.02 4.11 -1.34
CA TYR A 243 -11.05 4.41 -0.29
C TYR A 243 -9.62 4.07 -0.74
N GLN A 244 -8.62 4.73 -0.13
CA GLN A 244 -7.23 4.58 -0.57
C GLN A 244 -6.68 3.15 -0.42
N TRP A 245 -7.17 2.35 0.53
CA TRP A 245 -6.76 0.94 0.66
C TRP A 245 -7.37 0.04 -0.42
N ASP A 246 -8.56 0.36 -0.94
CA ASP A 246 -9.15 -0.36 -2.06
C ASP A 246 -8.32 -0.13 -3.34
N LEU A 247 -7.91 1.13 -3.55
CA LEU A 247 -7.01 1.51 -4.65
C LEU A 247 -5.61 0.88 -4.50
N LEU A 248 -5.07 0.85 -3.29
CA LEU A 248 -3.78 0.20 -3.00
C LEU A 248 -3.84 -1.31 -3.28
N LEU A 249 -4.94 -1.98 -2.94
CA LEU A 249 -5.14 -3.40 -3.22
C LEU A 249 -5.20 -3.67 -4.72
N LEU A 250 -5.83 -2.78 -5.50
CA LEU A 250 -5.84 -2.87 -6.96
C LEU A 250 -4.44 -2.74 -7.56
N GLU A 251 -3.64 -1.74 -7.17
CA GLU A 251 -2.25 -1.62 -7.64
C GLU A 251 -1.41 -2.82 -7.23
N ALA A 252 -1.50 -3.25 -5.97
CA ALA A 252 -0.74 -4.38 -5.45
C ALA A 252 -1.10 -5.70 -6.14
N GLY A 253 -2.38 -5.93 -6.40
CA GLY A 253 -2.89 -7.11 -7.12
C GLY A 253 -2.52 -7.11 -8.59
N PHE A 254 -2.60 -5.96 -9.24
CA PHE A 254 -2.20 -5.81 -10.63
C PHE A 254 -0.71 -6.13 -10.83
N LEU A 255 0.16 -5.57 -9.99
CA LEU A 255 1.60 -5.88 -10.01
C LEU A 255 1.88 -7.37 -9.77
N ALA A 256 1.05 -8.04 -8.98
CA ALA A 256 1.26 -9.44 -8.60
C ALA A 256 1.16 -10.39 -9.80
N ILE A 257 0.34 -10.04 -10.80
CA ILE A 257 0.19 -10.79 -12.07
C ILE A 257 1.55 -11.02 -12.75
N PHE A 258 2.45 -10.04 -12.61
CA PHE A 258 3.77 -10.00 -13.25
C PHE A 258 4.93 -10.40 -12.33
N LEU A 259 4.67 -10.59 -11.04
CA LEU A 259 5.70 -10.83 -10.03
C LEU A 259 6.53 -12.09 -10.30
N GLY A 260 5.86 -13.18 -10.73
CA GLY A 260 6.52 -14.46 -11.02
C GLY A 260 7.32 -14.99 -9.82
N LYS A 261 8.52 -15.53 -10.07
CA LYS A 261 9.44 -16.02 -9.02
C LYS A 261 10.35 -14.89 -8.49
N GLY A 262 9.83 -13.68 -8.28
CA GLY A 262 10.60 -12.53 -7.78
C GLY A 262 11.34 -11.76 -8.87
N ASN A 263 10.64 -11.40 -9.95
CA ASN A 263 11.17 -10.57 -11.02
C ASN A 263 11.63 -9.22 -10.46
N LEU A 264 12.94 -8.92 -10.59
CA LEU A 264 13.53 -7.72 -9.99
C LEU A 264 12.85 -6.40 -10.41
N PRO A 265 12.47 -6.17 -11.69
CA PRO A 265 11.75 -4.96 -12.07
C PRO A 265 10.43 -4.78 -11.30
N VAL A 266 9.68 -5.86 -11.11
CA VAL A 266 8.40 -5.82 -10.37
C VAL A 266 8.63 -5.62 -8.88
N VAL A 267 9.68 -6.20 -8.30
CA VAL A 267 10.08 -5.92 -6.91
C VAL A 267 10.40 -4.43 -6.72
N TRP A 268 11.05 -3.79 -7.69
CA TRP A 268 11.28 -2.34 -7.67
C TRP A 268 9.98 -1.54 -7.82
N LEU A 269 9.04 -1.99 -8.65
CA LEU A 269 7.71 -1.37 -8.72
C LEU A 269 6.96 -1.47 -7.39
N TYR A 270 7.06 -2.59 -6.66
CA TYR A 270 6.49 -2.69 -5.32
C TYR A 270 7.15 -1.74 -4.31
N ARG A 271 8.47 -1.57 -4.39
CA ARG A 271 9.17 -0.55 -3.57
C ARG A 271 8.71 0.85 -3.92
N PHE A 272 8.52 1.12 -5.21
CA PHE A 272 8.03 2.40 -5.68
C PHE A 272 6.56 2.63 -5.29
N LEU A 273 5.71 1.60 -5.32
CA LEU A 273 4.34 1.65 -4.82
C LEU A 273 4.32 1.97 -3.32
N LEU A 274 5.10 1.24 -2.51
CA LEU A 274 5.21 1.48 -1.07
C LEU A 274 5.78 2.87 -0.78
N PHE A 275 6.79 3.31 -1.53
CA PHE A 275 7.31 4.67 -1.45
C PHE A 275 6.21 5.70 -1.74
N ARG A 276 5.51 5.57 -2.87
CA ARG A 276 4.43 6.49 -3.26
C ARG A 276 3.37 6.57 -2.19
N PHE A 277 2.92 5.42 -1.72
CA PHE A 277 1.91 5.31 -0.69
C PHE A 277 2.30 6.07 0.59
N VAL A 278 3.50 5.80 1.13
CA VAL A 278 3.94 6.38 2.40
C VAL A 278 4.36 7.85 2.25
N PHE A 279 5.20 8.15 1.27
CA PHE A 279 5.74 9.49 1.06
C PHE A 279 4.66 10.51 0.73
N PHE A 280 3.72 10.17 -0.16
CA PHE A 280 2.65 11.11 -0.52
C PHE A 280 1.59 11.24 0.57
N SER A 281 1.42 10.24 1.43
CA SER A 281 0.59 10.40 2.65
C SER A 281 1.18 11.43 3.61
N GLY A 282 2.52 11.49 3.76
CA GLY A 282 3.19 12.53 4.55
C GLY A 282 3.24 13.88 3.85
N LEU A 283 3.51 13.90 2.54
CA LEU A 283 3.58 15.14 1.77
C LEU A 283 2.22 15.85 1.74
N ALA A 284 1.12 15.09 1.60
CA ALA A 284 -0.23 15.63 1.60
C ALA A 284 -0.57 16.34 2.93
N LYS A 285 -0.04 15.88 4.06
CA LYS A 285 -0.21 16.54 5.37
C LYS A 285 0.45 17.91 5.45
N LEU A 286 1.59 18.08 4.80
CA LEU A 286 2.26 19.38 4.72
C LEU A 286 1.61 20.28 3.65
N GLN A 287 1.25 19.71 2.50
CA GLN A 287 0.62 20.44 1.40
C GLN A 287 -0.81 20.90 1.71
N SER A 288 -1.52 20.22 2.61
CA SER A 288 -2.88 20.64 3.02
C SER A 288 -2.90 22.01 3.70
N GLY A 289 -1.76 22.46 4.25
CA GLY A 289 -1.68 23.71 5.00
C GLY A 289 -2.38 23.65 6.37
N ASP A 290 -2.74 22.46 6.86
CA ASP A 290 -3.38 22.32 8.17
C ASP A 290 -2.40 22.71 9.29
N PRO A 291 -2.75 23.71 10.13
CA PRO A 291 -1.87 24.16 11.20
C PRO A 291 -1.60 23.09 12.27
N ALA A 292 -2.42 22.03 12.38
CA ALA A 292 -2.17 20.95 13.33
C ALA A 292 -0.93 20.12 12.96
N TRP A 293 -0.64 19.94 11.66
CA TRP A 293 0.58 19.27 11.22
C TRP A 293 1.81 20.18 11.39
N GLY A 294 1.70 21.44 10.96
CA GLY A 294 2.79 22.41 11.08
C GLY A 294 3.14 22.75 12.54
N GLY A 295 2.15 22.75 13.43
CA GLY A 295 2.29 23.00 14.87
C GLY A 295 2.57 21.75 15.71
N LEU A 296 2.68 20.56 15.09
CA LEU A 296 2.89 19.28 15.78
C LEU A 296 1.77 18.84 16.74
N THR A 297 0.56 19.42 16.64
CA THR A 297 -0.58 19.12 17.53
C THR A 297 -1.56 18.11 16.93
N ALA A 298 -1.29 17.57 15.74
CA ALA A 298 -2.22 16.67 15.03
C ALA A 298 -2.69 15.47 15.87
N LEU A 299 -1.78 14.81 16.58
CA LEU A 299 -2.13 13.63 17.40
C LEU A 299 -2.86 13.97 18.70
N GLU A 300 -2.90 15.23 19.11
CA GLU A 300 -3.76 15.70 20.21
C GLU A 300 -5.23 15.49 19.87
N PHE A 301 -5.61 15.59 18.59
CA PHE A 301 -6.98 15.37 18.14
C PHE A 301 -7.18 13.97 17.56
N TYR A 302 -6.20 13.48 16.79
CA TYR A 302 -6.37 12.35 15.88
C TYR A 302 -6.88 11.06 16.55
N PHE A 303 -6.36 10.70 17.72
CA PHE A 303 -6.74 9.44 18.38
C PHE A 303 -8.24 9.36 18.67
N GLN A 304 -8.86 10.50 18.97
CA GLN A 304 -10.29 10.61 19.21
C GLN A 304 -11.08 10.76 17.90
N THR A 305 -10.60 11.59 16.98
CA THR A 305 -11.37 12.04 15.82
C THR A 305 -11.24 11.14 14.60
N GLN A 306 -10.30 10.19 14.60
CA GLN A 306 -10.18 9.17 13.56
C GLN A 306 -11.49 8.39 13.35
N PRO A 307 -11.73 7.79 12.17
CA PRO A 307 -13.03 7.21 11.81
C PRO A 307 -13.55 6.20 12.83
N LEU A 308 -12.76 5.14 13.09
CA LEU A 308 -13.09 4.05 14.00
C LEU A 308 -11.91 3.78 14.96
N PRO A 309 -11.82 4.52 16.08
CA PRO A 309 -10.77 4.29 17.06
C PRO A 309 -10.93 2.93 17.73
N THR A 310 -9.82 2.37 18.22
CA THR A 310 -9.86 1.22 19.13
C THR A 310 -9.86 1.69 20.59
N SER A 311 -10.10 0.77 21.51
CA SER A 311 -9.94 1.04 22.95
C SER A 311 -8.53 1.53 23.33
N PHE A 312 -7.49 1.20 22.58
CA PHE A 312 -6.13 1.70 22.83
C PHE A 312 -5.94 3.16 22.42
N ALA A 313 -6.74 3.67 21.48
CA ALA A 313 -6.73 5.08 21.12
C ALA A 313 -7.08 5.97 22.33
N TRP A 314 -8.02 5.51 23.18
CA TRP A 314 -8.38 6.21 24.40
C TRP A 314 -7.16 6.39 25.31
N TYR A 315 -6.37 5.34 25.53
CA TYR A 315 -5.15 5.42 26.35
C TYR A 315 -4.06 6.28 25.69
N ALA A 316 -3.88 6.16 24.37
CA ALA A 316 -2.92 6.97 23.63
C ALA A 316 -3.27 8.47 23.70
N HIS A 317 -4.57 8.81 23.69
CA HIS A 317 -5.06 10.17 23.82
C HIS A 317 -4.78 10.80 25.20
N GLN A 318 -4.57 10.00 26.25
CA GLN A 318 -4.24 10.52 27.59
C GLN A 318 -2.75 10.87 27.77
N LEU A 319 -1.91 10.64 26.76
CA LEU A 319 -0.49 10.98 26.85
C LEU A 319 -0.32 12.50 26.95
N PRO A 320 0.69 12.99 27.70
CA PRO A 320 0.93 14.42 27.83
C PRO A 320 1.31 15.04 26.48
N ASP A 321 0.96 16.32 26.29
CA ASP A 321 1.08 17.05 25.02
C ASP A 321 2.46 16.93 24.37
N TRP A 322 3.55 17.05 25.14
CA TRP A 322 4.92 16.91 24.60
C TRP A 322 5.16 15.54 23.96
N CYS A 323 4.53 14.48 24.48
CA CYS A 323 4.65 13.14 23.95
C CYS A 323 3.86 13.02 22.64
N LEU A 324 2.64 13.57 22.59
CA LEU A 324 1.81 13.63 21.39
C LEU A 324 2.46 14.48 20.28
N GLN A 325 3.13 15.57 20.64
CA GLN A 325 3.91 16.40 19.72
C GLN A 325 5.12 15.66 19.16
N ALA A 326 5.87 14.96 20.03
CA ALA A 326 6.97 14.10 19.59
C ALA A 326 6.50 12.98 18.67
N MET A 327 5.35 12.38 18.97
CA MET A 327 4.72 11.37 18.10
C MET A 327 4.27 11.96 16.76
N THR A 328 3.73 13.18 16.73
CA THR A 328 3.35 13.88 15.49
C THR A 328 4.58 14.12 14.61
N LEU A 329 5.69 14.57 15.20
CA LEU A 329 6.96 14.70 14.49
C LEU A 329 7.48 13.35 14.00
N MET A 330 7.32 12.30 14.79
CA MET A 330 7.71 10.94 14.40
C MET A 330 6.89 10.45 13.21
N VAL A 331 5.56 10.66 13.20
CA VAL A 331 4.70 10.33 12.04
C VAL A 331 5.21 11.01 10.78
N LEU A 332 5.42 12.33 10.82
CA LEU A 332 5.93 13.09 9.68
C LEU A 332 7.31 12.59 9.23
N SER A 333 8.20 12.30 10.18
CA SER A 333 9.54 11.79 9.88
C SER A 333 9.51 10.40 9.24
N LEU A 334 8.67 9.51 9.75
CA LEU A 334 8.50 8.15 9.21
C LEU A 334 7.82 8.17 7.84
N GLU A 335 6.92 9.11 7.58
CA GLU A 335 6.27 9.21 6.28
C GLU A 335 7.16 9.91 5.24
N LEU A 336 7.96 10.92 5.62
CA LEU A 336 8.73 11.73 4.66
C LEU A 336 10.18 11.27 4.46
N LEU A 337 10.83 10.73 5.50
CA LEU A 337 12.26 10.38 5.47
C LEU A 337 12.49 8.88 5.27
N LEU A 338 11.72 8.05 5.98
CA LEU A 338 11.87 6.59 5.93
C LEU A 338 11.76 6.00 4.51
N PRO A 339 10.84 6.46 3.63
CA PRO A 339 10.67 5.84 2.32
C PRO A 339 11.90 5.92 1.42
N TRP A 340 12.76 6.92 1.59
CA TRP A 340 14.01 7.02 0.82
C TRP A 340 14.95 5.86 1.10
N LEU A 341 14.89 5.29 2.31
CA LEU A 341 15.67 4.12 2.68
C LEU A 341 15.20 2.84 1.96
N PHE A 342 14.00 2.82 1.36
CA PHE A 342 13.49 1.66 0.61
C PHE A 342 14.33 1.34 -0.62
N PHE A 343 15.01 2.34 -1.17
CA PHE A 343 15.86 2.22 -2.36
C PHE A 343 17.35 2.04 -2.02
N LEU A 344 17.71 2.17 -0.75
CA LEU A 344 19.09 2.00 -0.29
C LEU A 344 19.50 0.52 -0.23
N PRO A 345 20.80 0.24 0.00
CA PRO A 345 21.32 -1.11 0.22
C PRO A 345 20.65 -1.87 1.36
N ARG A 346 20.98 -3.16 1.43
CA ARG A 346 20.29 -4.18 2.23
C ARG A 346 20.03 -3.79 3.69
N LYS A 347 20.99 -3.22 4.41
CA LYS A 347 20.84 -2.92 5.85
C LYS A 347 19.89 -1.75 6.12
N PRO A 348 20.11 -0.54 5.59
CA PRO A 348 19.17 0.57 5.80
C PRO A 348 17.76 0.23 5.29
N ARG A 349 17.66 -0.49 4.15
CA ARG A 349 16.37 -0.96 3.63
C ARG A 349 15.63 -1.89 4.59
N LYS A 350 16.32 -2.84 5.22
CA LYS A 350 15.74 -3.74 6.24
C LYS A 350 15.36 -2.99 7.51
N ALA A 351 16.19 -2.04 7.96
CA ALA A 351 15.87 -1.20 9.10
C ALA A 351 14.59 -0.39 8.84
N ALA A 352 14.47 0.20 7.65
CA ALA A 352 13.27 0.92 7.24
C ALA A 352 12.03 0.03 7.21
N ALA A 353 12.16 -1.21 6.74
CA ALA A 353 11.08 -2.18 6.78
C ALA A 353 10.62 -2.48 8.21
N VAL A 354 11.54 -2.73 9.14
CA VAL A 354 11.21 -3.00 10.54
C VAL A 354 10.54 -1.79 11.18
N LEU A 355 11.10 -0.59 11.01
CA LEU A 355 10.54 0.64 11.54
C LEU A 355 9.13 0.91 10.99
N PHE A 356 8.93 0.72 9.69
CA PHE A 356 7.62 0.89 9.08
C PHE A 356 6.61 -0.17 9.54
N MET A 357 7.04 -1.42 9.73
CA MET A 357 6.16 -2.46 10.28
C MET A 357 5.74 -2.16 11.73
N LEU A 358 6.66 -1.67 12.56
CA LEU A 358 6.33 -1.21 13.92
C LEU A 358 5.35 -0.02 13.88
N PHE A 359 5.56 0.91 12.96
CA PHE A 359 4.65 2.03 12.75
C PHE A 359 3.24 1.57 12.35
N GLN A 360 3.13 0.62 11.41
CA GLN A 360 1.83 0.04 11.02
C GLN A 360 1.16 -0.75 12.15
N ALA A 361 1.94 -1.44 12.99
CA ALA A 361 1.42 -2.12 14.17
C ALA A 361 0.86 -1.13 15.20
N ALA A 362 1.51 0.01 15.40
CA ALA A 362 1.00 1.07 16.27
C ALA A 362 -0.31 1.67 15.73
N ILE A 363 -0.39 1.94 14.42
CA ILE A 363 -1.63 2.41 13.78
C ILE A 363 -2.76 1.39 13.96
N LEU A 364 -2.49 0.10 13.70
CA LEU A 364 -3.45 -0.99 13.87
C LEU A 364 -3.93 -1.11 15.33
N ALA A 365 -3.03 -0.90 16.29
CA ALA A 365 -3.38 -0.94 17.70
C ALA A 365 -4.34 0.19 18.08
N THR A 366 -4.23 1.37 17.47
CA THR A 366 -5.04 2.56 17.84
C THR A 366 -6.25 2.81 16.95
N GLY A 367 -6.37 2.18 15.79
CA GLY A 367 -7.48 2.45 14.86
C GLY A 367 -7.82 1.27 13.97
N ASN A 368 -9.08 1.20 13.55
CA ASN A 368 -9.59 0.16 12.66
C ASN A 368 -9.61 0.65 11.21
N TYR A 369 -8.69 0.17 10.38
CA TYR A 369 -8.57 0.55 8.97
C TYR A 369 -8.78 -0.62 8.01
N ASN A 370 -9.73 -1.53 8.27
CA ASN A 370 -9.98 -2.68 7.39
C ASN A 370 -8.73 -3.60 7.27
N PHE A 371 -8.49 -4.18 6.09
CA PHE A 371 -7.28 -4.89 5.70
C PHE A 371 -6.07 -3.98 5.38
N PHE A 372 -6.20 -2.65 5.50
CA PHE A 372 -5.17 -1.69 5.08
C PHE A 372 -3.81 -1.96 5.72
N ASN A 373 -3.75 -1.98 7.06
CA ASN A 373 -2.49 -2.18 7.77
C ASN A 373 -1.87 -3.54 7.46
N LEU A 374 -2.71 -4.58 7.29
CA LEU A 374 -2.25 -5.91 6.87
C LEU A 374 -1.60 -5.85 5.49
N LEU A 375 -2.23 -5.17 4.52
CA LEU A 375 -1.66 -4.99 3.18
C LEU A 375 -0.34 -4.21 3.23
N SER A 376 -0.26 -3.14 4.01
CA SER A 376 0.98 -2.36 4.19
C SER A 376 2.12 -3.20 4.78
N LEU A 377 1.83 -4.03 5.79
CA LEU A 377 2.81 -4.99 6.35
C LEU A 377 3.26 -6.01 5.30
N VAL A 378 2.34 -6.53 4.50
CA VAL A 378 2.64 -7.50 3.42
C VAL A 378 3.52 -6.87 2.33
N LEU A 379 3.29 -5.60 1.97
CA LEU A 379 4.14 -4.88 1.01
C LEU A 379 5.58 -4.69 1.50
N CYS A 380 5.82 -4.64 2.82
CA CYS A 380 7.16 -4.54 3.40
C CYS A 380 8.05 -5.74 3.04
N LEU A 381 7.48 -6.88 2.67
CA LEU A 381 8.24 -8.06 2.28
C LEU A 381 9.25 -7.77 1.16
N PHE A 382 8.94 -6.83 0.25
CA PHE A 382 9.84 -6.44 -0.84
C PHE A 382 11.05 -5.59 -0.42
N LEU A 383 11.10 -5.17 0.84
CA LEU A 383 12.26 -4.55 1.46
C LEU A 383 13.24 -5.59 2.02
N PHE A 384 12.78 -6.82 2.25
CA PHE A 384 13.59 -7.97 2.64
C PHE A 384 14.07 -8.78 1.42
N ASP A 385 15.02 -9.68 1.66
CA ASP A 385 15.51 -10.69 0.72
C ASP A 385 15.23 -12.10 1.27
N ASP A 386 15.29 -13.13 0.42
CA ASP A 386 15.01 -14.52 0.80
C ASP A 386 15.85 -15.01 2.00
N ARG A 387 17.02 -14.41 2.24
CA ARG A 387 17.86 -14.73 3.39
C ARG A 387 17.25 -14.28 4.71
N ALA A 388 16.53 -13.17 4.72
CA ALA A 388 15.81 -12.72 5.92
C ALA A 388 14.74 -13.73 6.34
N LEU A 389 14.16 -14.47 5.38
CA LEU A 389 13.10 -15.46 5.61
C LEU A 389 13.63 -16.89 5.82
N ARG A 390 14.96 -17.10 5.89
CA ARG A 390 15.55 -18.45 5.95
C ARG A 390 15.12 -19.28 7.16
N TRP A 391 14.79 -18.63 8.27
CA TRP A 391 14.49 -19.30 9.54
C TRP A 391 13.03 -19.76 9.63
N TRP A 392 12.13 -19.15 8.85
CA TRP A 392 10.68 -19.35 8.99
C TRP A 392 10.06 -20.15 7.84
N MET A 393 10.81 -20.46 6.79
CA MET A 393 10.25 -21.06 5.58
C MET A 393 10.90 -22.41 5.21
N PRO A 394 10.09 -23.43 4.86
CA PRO A 394 10.60 -24.73 4.42
C PRO A 394 11.54 -24.61 3.20
N SER A 395 12.54 -25.48 3.15
CA SER A 395 13.51 -25.61 2.05
C SER A 395 12.90 -26.16 0.74
N PHE A 396 11.59 -26.46 0.71
CA PHE A 396 10.89 -27.09 -0.41
C PHE A 396 10.67 -26.20 -1.65
N ILE A 397 11.00 -24.91 -1.61
CA ILE A 397 10.93 -24.06 -2.80
C ILE A 397 12.16 -24.34 -3.67
N GLY A 398 12.01 -25.24 -4.64
CA GLY A 398 13.05 -25.61 -5.59
C GLY A 398 13.60 -24.41 -6.35
N HIS A 399 14.93 -24.30 -6.38
CA HIS A 399 15.64 -23.36 -7.23
C HIS A 399 15.57 -23.80 -8.70
N GLU A 400 14.46 -23.53 -9.37
CA GLU A 400 14.44 -23.66 -10.83
C GLU A 400 14.97 -22.37 -11.47
N ARG A 401 16.06 -22.50 -12.23
CA ARG A 401 16.49 -21.47 -13.18
C ARG A 401 15.47 -21.39 -14.31
N LEU A 402 14.55 -20.44 -14.23
CA LEU A 402 13.66 -20.15 -15.36
C LEU A 402 14.45 -19.44 -16.46
N SER A 403 14.73 -20.18 -17.54
CA SER A 403 14.98 -19.62 -18.86
C SER A 403 13.69 -18.98 -19.37
N ALA A 404 13.40 -17.75 -18.95
CA ALA A 404 12.33 -16.97 -19.57
C ALA A 404 12.79 -16.59 -21.00
N ARG A 405 12.00 -16.96 -22.02
CA ARG A 405 12.26 -16.57 -23.41
C ARG A 405 12.53 -15.05 -23.49
N ARG A 406 13.54 -14.65 -24.26
CA ARG A 406 14.04 -13.25 -24.34
C ARG A 406 12.94 -12.21 -24.55
N TRP A 407 11.95 -12.50 -25.40
CA TRP A 407 10.81 -11.61 -25.67
C TRP A 407 9.92 -11.37 -24.44
N ARG A 408 9.70 -12.38 -23.58
CA ARG A 408 8.95 -12.22 -22.32
C ARG A 408 9.67 -11.28 -21.36
N ARG A 409 11.01 -11.39 -21.31
CA ARG A 409 11.85 -10.50 -20.48
C ARG A 409 11.80 -9.05 -20.98
N GLN A 410 11.86 -8.86 -22.31
CA GLN A 410 11.76 -7.54 -22.93
C GLN A 410 10.36 -6.93 -22.73
N GLY A 411 9.30 -7.70 -22.96
CA GLY A 411 7.91 -7.24 -22.72
C GLY A 411 7.68 -6.84 -21.27
N LEU A 412 8.16 -7.64 -20.31
CA LEU A 412 8.06 -7.28 -18.88
C LEU A 412 8.86 -6.01 -18.55
N ALA A 413 10.04 -5.82 -19.14
CA ALA A 413 10.84 -4.63 -18.93
C ALA A 413 10.12 -3.37 -19.48
N VAL A 414 9.62 -3.43 -20.72
CA VAL A 414 8.85 -2.34 -21.34
C VAL A 414 7.62 -2.01 -20.49
N PHE A 415 6.86 -3.02 -20.10
CA PHE A 415 5.70 -2.83 -19.23
C PHE A 415 6.06 -2.21 -17.88
N SER A 416 7.14 -2.67 -17.25
CA SER A 416 7.61 -2.10 -15.98
C SER A 416 8.04 -0.65 -16.13
N CYS A 417 8.67 -0.29 -17.25
CA CYS A 417 9.00 1.10 -17.57
C CYS A 417 7.75 1.96 -17.75
N LEU A 418 6.72 1.45 -18.43
CA LEU A 418 5.45 2.19 -18.62
C LEU A 418 4.77 2.46 -17.28
N LEU A 419 4.66 1.47 -16.39
CA LEU A 419 4.09 1.67 -15.05
C LEU A 419 4.93 2.63 -14.20
N LEU A 420 6.26 2.55 -14.30
CA LEU A 420 7.14 3.49 -13.63
C LEU A 420 6.89 4.93 -14.13
N ILE A 421 6.80 5.12 -15.44
CA ILE A 421 6.50 6.44 -16.04
C ILE A 421 5.15 6.95 -15.56
N LEU A 422 4.08 6.16 -15.65
CA LEU A 422 2.75 6.55 -15.16
C LEU A 422 2.78 6.92 -13.68
N GLY A 423 3.45 6.13 -12.85
CA GLY A 423 3.59 6.44 -11.42
C GLY A 423 4.43 7.69 -11.15
N LEU A 424 5.48 7.97 -11.94
CA LEU A 424 6.24 9.23 -11.86
C LEU A 424 5.41 10.43 -12.31
N LEU A 425 4.60 10.29 -13.35
CA LEU A 425 3.63 11.31 -13.76
C LEU A 425 2.63 11.57 -12.65
N GLN A 426 2.13 10.52 -11.98
CA GLN A 426 1.25 10.68 -10.82
C GLN A 426 1.94 11.43 -9.68
N CYS A 427 3.21 11.11 -9.41
CA CYS A 427 4.02 11.85 -8.43
C CYS A 427 4.16 13.32 -8.80
N TRP A 428 4.41 13.61 -10.08
CA TRP A 428 4.47 14.99 -10.58
C TRP A 428 3.13 15.69 -10.34
N SER A 429 2.00 15.10 -10.73
CA SER A 429 0.68 15.70 -10.52
C SER A 429 0.39 15.99 -9.04
N SER A 430 0.85 15.14 -8.12
CA SER A 430 0.67 15.34 -6.67
C SER A 430 1.60 16.42 -6.08
N ILE A 431 2.76 16.69 -6.70
CA ILE A 431 3.69 17.76 -6.25
C ILE A 431 3.33 19.10 -6.89
N SER A 432 2.98 19.09 -8.17
CA SER A 432 2.73 20.30 -8.95
C SER A 432 1.36 20.88 -8.66
N ARG A 433 1.29 22.20 -8.48
CA ARG A 433 0.01 22.92 -8.41
C ARG A 433 -0.75 22.90 -9.74
N GLN A 434 -0.02 22.85 -10.86
CA GLN A 434 -0.57 22.88 -12.22
C GLN A 434 0.32 22.04 -13.17
N PRO A 435 0.23 20.71 -13.14
CA PRO A 435 0.93 19.87 -14.11
C PRO A 435 0.39 20.11 -15.54
N PRO A 436 1.20 19.91 -16.59
CA PRO A 436 0.77 20.10 -17.97
C PRO A 436 -0.44 19.23 -18.35
N THR A 437 -1.29 19.73 -19.25
CA THR A 437 -2.53 19.03 -19.67
C THR A 437 -2.30 17.64 -20.24
N TRP A 438 -1.18 17.41 -20.95
CA TRP A 438 -0.83 16.10 -21.49
C TRP A 438 -0.58 15.05 -20.40
N VAL A 439 -0.15 15.47 -19.20
CA VAL A 439 0.04 14.57 -18.05
C VAL A 439 -1.31 14.02 -17.61
N TYR A 440 -2.31 14.89 -17.47
CA TYR A 440 -3.67 14.50 -17.15
C TYR A 440 -4.28 13.60 -18.22
N SER A 441 -4.10 13.92 -19.51
CA SER A 441 -4.63 13.07 -20.59
C SER A 441 -4.09 11.64 -20.54
N LEU A 442 -2.80 11.45 -20.21
CA LEU A 442 -2.22 10.12 -20.04
C LEU A 442 -2.73 9.40 -18.78
N GLN A 443 -2.92 10.14 -17.69
CA GLN A 443 -3.48 9.61 -16.45
C GLN A 443 -4.94 9.20 -16.63
N ASP A 444 -5.75 10.02 -17.29
CA ASP A 444 -7.16 9.78 -17.57
C ASP A 444 -7.38 8.52 -18.40
N LEU A 445 -6.46 8.18 -19.30
CA LEU A 445 -6.49 6.92 -20.06
C LEU A 445 -6.27 5.69 -19.17
N ALA A 446 -5.42 5.81 -18.13
CA ALA A 446 -5.09 4.71 -17.22
C ALA A 446 -6.03 4.66 -15.99
N ALA A 447 -6.67 5.77 -15.64
CA ALA A 447 -7.48 5.94 -14.44
C ALA A 447 -8.63 4.91 -14.30
N PRO A 448 -9.37 4.51 -15.37
CA PRO A 448 -10.42 3.51 -15.26
C PRO A 448 -9.96 2.16 -14.74
N TRP A 449 -8.68 1.84 -14.99
CA TRP A 449 -8.08 0.58 -14.56
C TRP A 449 -7.47 0.66 -13.16
N ARG A 450 -7.32 1.84 -12.56
CA ARG A 450 -6.78 1.99 -11.18
C ARG A 450 -5.42 1.31 -10.96
N VAL A 451 -4.61 1.20 -12.01
CA VAL A 451 -3.25 0.60 -11.97
C VAL A 451 -2.19 1.52 -11.39
N VAL A 452 -2.50 2.82 -11.28
CA VAL A 452 -1.68 3.89 -10.70
C VAL A 452 -2.63 4.91 -10.09
N ASN A 453 -2.54 5.18 -8.79
CA ASN A 453 -3.43 6.10 -8.06
C ASN A 453 -2.66 7.15 -7.23
N ALA A 454 -3.37 8.20 -6.82
CA ALA A 454 -2.89 9.19 -5.87
C ALA A 454 -3.09 8.69 -4.42
N TYR A 455 -2.20 9.11 -3.51
CA TYR A 455 -2.28 8.82 -2.09
C TYR A 455 -2.14 10.11 -1.27
N GLY A 456 -2.82 10.17 -0.13
CA GLY A 456 -2.91 11.36 0.71
C GLY A 456 -3.74 11.13 1.95
N LEU A 457 -3.49 10.03 2.68
CA LEU A 457 -4.29 9.66 3.85
C LEU A 457 -4.18 10.71 4.96
N PHE A 458 -5.34 11.15 5.45
CA PHE A 458 -5.48 12.09 6.59
C PHE A 458 -4.68 13.39 6.40
N ALA A 459 -4.75 13.97 5.20
CA ALA A 459 -4.08 15.24 4.90
C ALA A 459 -4.55 16.39 5.81
N VAL A 460 -5.83 16.38 6.22
CA VAL A 460 -6.44 17.35 7.13
C VAL A 460 -6.88 16.64 8.40
N VAL A 461 -6.62 17.25 9.55
CA VAL A 461 -6.94 16.72 10.88
C VAL A 461 -8.30 17.24 11.33
N THR A 462 -9.22 16.32 11.56
CA THR A 462 -10.48 16.62 12.23
C THR A 462 -10.23 16.98 13.69
N ARG A 463 -10.73 18.13 14.15
CA ARG A 463 -10.53 18.64 15.52
C ARG A 463 -11.63 18.26 16.51
N GLN A 464 -12.81 17.94 16.01
CA GLN A 464 -13.95 17.52 16.82
C GLN A 464 -14.54 16.24 16.26
N ARG A 465 -14.87 15.28 17.13
CA ARG A 465 -15.54 14.05 16.72
C ARG A 465 -17.04 14.32 16.70
N ILE A 466 -17.55 14.64 15.51
CA ILE A 466 -18.97 14.85 15.28
C ILE A 466 -19.58 13.53 14.77
N GLU A 467 -20.59 13.05 15.46
CA GLU A 467 -21.27 11.80 15.14
C GLU A 467 -22.74 12.08 14.79
N ILE A 468 -23.19 11.50 13.68
CA ILE A 468 -24.60 11.47 13.30
C ILE A 468 -25.25 10.29 14.02
N ILE A 469 -26.24 10.56 14.87
CA ILE A 469 -27.07 9.56 15.53
C ILE A 469 -28.43 9.53 14.84
N ILE A 470 -28.73 8.42 14.17
CA ILE A 470 -29.99 8.18 13.46
C ILE A 470 -30.98 7.59 14.45
N GLU A 471 -32.18 8.15 14.51
CA GLU A 471 -33.22 7.74 15.46
C GLU A 471 -34.56 7.52 14.73
N GLY A 472 -35.30 6.53 15.19
CA GLY A 472 -36.70 6.30 14.79
C GLY A 472 -37.66 6.62 15.94
N SER A 473 -38.94 6.81 15.62
CA SER A 473 -40.01 6.97 16.59
C SER A 473 -41.37 6.52 16.02
N HIS A 474 -42.27 6.09 16.90
CA HIS A 474 -43.66 5.81 16.55
C HIS A 474 -44.58 7.03 16.66
N ASP A 475 -44.26 7.95 17.56
CA ASP A 475 -45.15 9.05 17.99
C ASP A 475 -44.51 10.44 17.86
N GLY A 476 -43.23 10.50 17.48
CA GLY A 476 -42.45 11.72 17.39
C GLY A 476 -41.96 12.26 18.75
N ARG A 477 -42.23 11.56 19.85
CA ARG A 477 -41.85 11.96 21.22
C ARG A 477 -40.78 11.05 21.80
N GLU A 478 -40.97 9.74 21.75
CA GLU A 478 -39.98 8.76 22.17
C GLU A 478 -39.10 8.35 20.99
N TRP A 479 -37.82 8.66 21.08
CA TRP A 479 -36.84 8.39 20.02
C TRP A 479 -35.87 7.31 20.44
N ARG A 480 -35.68 6.32 19.57
CA ARG A 480 -34.74 5.22 19.79
C ARG A 480 -33.64 5.25 18.71
N PRO A 481 -32.36 5.21 19.09
CA PRO A 481 -31.27 5.23 18.13
C PRO A 481 -31.14 3.90 17.38
N TYR A 482 -30.75 3.94 16.11
CA TYR A 482 -30.28 2.78 15.36
C TYR A 482 -28.78 2.58 15.63
N PRO A 483 -28.37 1.54 16.38
CA PRO A 483 -26.99 1.36 16.76
C PRO A 483 -26.17 0.82 15.58
N LEU A 484 -25.04 1.46 15.33
CA LEU A 484 -24.09 1.05 14.30
C LEU A 484 -23.17 -0.06 14.81
N PRO A 485 -22.60 -0.89 13.91
CA PRO A 485 -21.70 -1.97 14.28
C PRO A 485 -20.47 -1.55 15.09
N ALA A 486 -19.81 -0.43 14.75
CA ALA A 486 -18.54 -0.05 15.36
C ALA A 486 -18.38 1.43 15.70
N LYS A 487 -19.19 2.32 15.10
CA LYS A 487 -19.17 3.75 15.40
C LYS A 487 -19.67 4.03 16.84
N PRO A 488 -19.09 4.98 17.57
CA PRO A 488 -19.56 5.37 18.91
C PRO A 488 -21.04 5.76 18.95
N GLY A 489 -21.76 5.21 19.93
CA GLY A 489 -23.18 5.49 20.16
C GLY A 489 -23.48 5.64 21.65
N ASP A 490 -23.49 4.54 22.40
CA ASP A 490 -23.62 4.59 23.85
C ASP A 490 -22.31 5.11 24.48
N PRO A 491 -22.32 6.20 25.26
CA PRO A 491 -21.12 6.73 25.91
C PRO A 491 -20.43 5.75 26.88
N ALA A 492 -21.16 4.75 27.39
CA ALA A 492 -20.60 3.70 28.25
C ALA A 492 -19.86 2.60 27.45
N SER A 493 -20.06 2.51 26.14
CA SER A 493 -19.45 1.46 25.32
C SER A 493 -18.01 1.83 24.92
N PRO A 494 -17.05 0.90 25.10
CA PRO A 494 -15.68 1.10 24.62
C PRO A 494 -15.63 1.12 23.08
N PRO A 495 -14.61 1.76 22.47
CA PRO A 495 -14.35 1.59 21.04
C PRO A 495 -13.91 0.16 20.70
N ASP A 496 -14.48 -0.41 19.65
CA ASP A 496 -14.33 -1.82 19.25
C ASP A 496 -13.03 -2.13 18.48
N TRP A 497 -12.73 -3.43 18.37
CA TRP A 497 -11.68 -4.00 17.54
C TRP A 497 -12.32 -4.89 16.46
N ILE A 498 -12.33 -4.41 15.22
CA ILE A 498 -13.11 -5.04 14.13
C ILE A 498 -12.26 -5.48 12.93
N LEU A 499 -10.93 -5.35 13.00
CA LEU A 499 -10.02 -5.82 11.96
C LEU A 499 -10.23 -7.32 11.65
N PRO A 500 -10.27 -7.74 10.37
CA PRO A 500 -10.06 -6.97 9.15
C PRO A 500 -11.37 -6.53 8.46
N HIS A 501 -12.48 -6.42 9.18
CA HIS A 501 -13.75 -5.93 8.62
C HIS A 501 -13.78 -4.40 8.55
N GLN A 502 -14.42 -3.87 7.51
CA GLN A 502 -14.74 -2.46 7.38
C GLN A 502 -16.25 -2.26 7.21
N PRO A 503 -16.95 -1.75 8.23
CA PRO A 503 -18.33 -1.33 8.08
C PRO A 503 -18.36 -0.05 7.24
N ARG A 504 -18.74 -0.17 5.96
CA ARG A 504 -18.66 0.92 4.99
C ARG A 504 -19.65 2.04 5.31
N LEU A 505 -20.80 1.70 5.90
CA LEU A 505 -21.79 2.69 6.36
C LEU A 505 -21.22 3.55 7.50
N ASP A 506 -20.61 2.95 8.52
CA ASP A 506 -19.99 3.67 9.64
C ASP A 506 -18.92 4.66 9.15
N TRP A 507 -18.08 4.21 8.20
CA TRP A 507 -17.08 5.05 7.56
C TRP A 507 -17.71 6.21 6.77
N GLN A 508 -18.72 5.94 5.95
CA GLN A 508 -19.41 6.97 5.18
C GLN A 508 -20.14 7.99 6.08
N LEU A 509 -20.70 7.54 7.21
CA LEU A 509 -21.29 8.45 8.21
C LEU A 509 -20.25 9.33 8.90
N TRP A 510 -19.00 8.89 9.03
CA TRP A 510 -17.91 9.75 9.50
C TRP A 510 -17.60 10.87 8.48
N PHE A 511 -17.54 10.55 7.18
CA PHE A 511 -17.38 11.57 6.14
C PHE A 511 -18.57 12.52 6.05
N ALA A 512 -19.80 12.00 6.06
CA ALA A 512 -21.02 12.80 6.01
C ALA A 512 -21.14 13.81 7.16
N ALA A 513 -20.65 13.45 8.35
CA ALA A 513 -20.61 14.35 9.50
C ALA A 513 -19.63 15.52 9.32
N LEU A 514 -18.59 15.36 8.50
CA LEU A 514 -17.61 16.41 8.20
C LEU A 514 -18.04 17.31 7.04
N GLU A 515 -18.66 16.74 6.01
CA GLU A 515 -19.15 17.48 4.84
C GLU A 515 -20.36 18.34 5.17
N GLY A 516 -21.21 17.89 6.11
CA GLY A 516 -22.36 18.66 6.59
C GLY A 516 -23.57 18.57 5.65
N GLN A 517 -24.09 19.72 5.23
CA GLN A 517 -25.32 19.84 4.44
C GLN A 517 -25.03 20.30 3.00
N PRO A 518 -25.82 19.86 2.00
CA PRO A 518 -26.92 18.90 2.10
C PRO A 518 -26.41 17.45 2.31
N PRO A 519 -27.21 16.55 2.91
CA PRO A 519 -26.78 15.16 3.12
C PRO A 519 -26.57 14.46 1.77
N PRO A 520 -25.63 13.50 1.67
CA PRO A 520 -25.41 12.77 0.44
C PRO A 520 -26.63 11.93 0.04
N ALA A 521 -26.71 11.56 -1.25
CA ALA A 521 -27.87 10.86 -1.80
C ALA A 521 -28.16 9.54 -1.07
N TRP A 522 -27.12 8.73 -0.83
CA TRP A 522 -27.23 7.48 -0.09
C TRP A 522 -27.79 7.66 1.32
N PHE A 523 -27.52 8.80 1.98
CA PHE A 523 -28.04 9.09 3.33
C PHE A 523 -29.54 9.35 3.29
N ARG A 524 -30.05 10.05 2.27
CA ARG A 524 -31.50 10.24 2.10
C ARG A 524 -32.20 8.91 1.85
N THR A 525 -31.63 8.07 0.98
CA THR A 525 -32.13 6.70 0.74
C THR A 525 -32.12 5.87 2.02
N LEU A 526 -31.09 6.02 2.86
CA LEU A 526 -31.02 5.37 4.17
C LEU A 526 -32.20 5.79 5.07
N MET A 527 -32.47 7.10 5.21
CA MET A 527 -33.58 7.58 6.03
C MET A 527 -34.94 7.05 5.54
N ILE A 528 -35.17 7.02 4.23
CA ILE A 528 -36.37 6.44 3.61
C ILE A 528 -36.44 4.94 3.91
N SER A 529 -35.33 4.22 3.71
CA SER A 529 -35.26 2.78 3.93
C SER A 529 -35.62 2.40 5.38
N LEU A 530 -35.19 3.20 6.35
CA LEU A 530 -35.54 3.02 7.77
C LEU A 530 -37.03 3.29 8.06
N LEU A 531 -37.65 4.29 7.43
CA LEU A 531 -39.11 4.54 7.54
C LEU A 531 -39.94 3.34 7.04
N PHE A 532 -39.45 2.66 6.01
CA PHE A 532 -40.12 1.49 5.43
C PHE A 532 -39.64 0.16 5.99
N ASN A 533 -38.77 0.16 7.02
CA ASN A 533 -38.24 -1.05 7.66
C ASN A 533 -37.58 -2.02 6.65
N ASN A 534 -36.88 -1.47 5.66
CA ASN A 534 -36.19 -2.22 4.61
C ASN A 534 -35.08 -3.10 5.22
N GLN A 535 -35.19 -4.41 5.02
CA GLN A 535 -34.31 -5.39 5.66
C GLN A 535 -32.86 -5.32 5.17
N ASP A 536 -32.62 -4.99 3.90
CA ASP A 536 -31.27 -4.89 3.34
C ASP A 536 -30.52 -3.71 3.95
N ALA A 537 -31.18 -2.55 4.09
CA ALA A 537 -30.60 -1.39 4.78
C ALA A 537 -30.44 -1.63 6.29
N LEU A 538 -31.40 -2.30 6.94
CA LEU A 538 -31.32 -2.64 8.36
C LEU A 538 -30.20 -3.63 8.67
N GLY A 539 -29.83 -4.49 7.72
CA GLY A 539 -28.69 -5.40 7.82
C GLY A 539 -27.34 -4.69 7.98
N LEU A 540 -27.27 -3.37 7.73
CA LEU A 540 -26.08 -2.55 7.97
C LEU A 540 -25.94 -2.09 9.44
N PHE A 541 -26.99 -2.24 10.25
CA PHE A 541 -27.00 -1.87 11.66
C PHE A 541 -26.78 -3.07 12.58
N LYS A 542 -26.39 -2.81 13.83
CA LYS A 542 -26.15 -3.87 14.82
C LYS A 542 -27.43 -4.61 15.21
N HIS A 543 -28.56 -3.90 15.29
CA HIS A 543 -29.90 -4.48 15.43
C HIS A 543 -30.99 -3.47 15.04
N ASN A 544 -32.21 -3.96 14.82
CA ASN A 544 -33.38 -3.14 14.54
C ASN A 544 -34.19 -2.85 15.83
N PRO A 545 -34.26 -1.60 16.33
CA PRO A 545 -35.08 -1.24 17.49
C PRO A 545 -36.59 -1.19 17.21
N PHE A 546 -37.01 -1.38 15.95
CA PHE A 546 -38.39 -1.31 15.46
C PHE A 546 -38.80 -2.61 14.74
N ALA A 547 -38.37 -3.78 15.27
CA ALA A 547 -38.62 -5.08 14.66
C ALA A 547 -40.12 -5.45 14.58
N GLU A 548 -40.90 -5.11 15.62
CA GLU A 548 -42.32 -5.47 15.71
C GLU A 548 -43.21 -4.57 14.86
N ARG A 549 -42.89 -3.26 14.82
CA ARG A 549 -43.65 -2.25 14.08
C ARG A 549 -42.66 -1.26 13.50
N ARG A 550 -42.86 -0.88 12.23
CA ARG A 550 -42.04 0.15 11.58
C ARG A 550 -42.17 1.52 12.29
N PRO A 551 -41.11 2.34 12.32
CA PRO A 551 -41.23 3.71 12.82
C PRO A 551 -42.15 4.54 11.90
N GLN A 552 -42.81 5.55 12.47
CA GLN A 552 -43.57 6.55 11.72
C GLN A 552 -42.72 7.78 11.40
N PHE A 553 -41.71 8.03 12.23
CA PHE A 553 -40.80 9.15 12.11
C PHE A 553 -39.36 8.66 12.12
N VAL A 554 -38.52 9.33 11.34
CA VAL A 554 -37.06 9.21 11.43
C VAL A 554 -36.43 10.59 11.52
N ARG A 555 -35.30 10.69 12.22
CA ARG A 555 -34.48 11.90 12.27
C ARG A 555 -33.01 11.53 12.43
N ALA A 556 -32.15 12.52 12.23
CA ALA A 556 -30.73 12.37 12.56
C ALA A 556 -30.21 13.61 13.29
N ARG A 557 -29.51 13.38 14.39
CA ARG A 557 -28.95 14.44 15.25
C ARG A 557 -27.44 14.41 15.24
N LEU A 558 -26.83 15.57 15.40
CA LEU A 558 -25.39 15.71 15.56
C LEU A 558 -25.05 15.74 17.04
N PHE A 559 -24.06 14.95 17.40
CA PHE A 559 -23.48 14.94 18.74
C PHE A 559 -21.97 15.11 18.63
N ILE A 560 -21.40 15.89 19.56
CA ILE A 560 -19.96 15.95 19.76
C ILE A 560 -19.59 14.92 20.81
N TYR A 561 -18.67 14.04 20.43
CA TYR A 561 -18.08 13.03 21.30
C TYR A 561 -16.66 13.45 21.67
N GLU A 562 -16.34 13.29 22.95
CA GLU A 562 -15.01 13.50 23.50
C GLU A 562 -14.65 12.29 24.34
N PHE A 563 -13.40 11.86 24.32
CA PHE A 563 -12.94 10.84 25.25
C PHE A 563 -13.02 11.38 26.68
N THR A 564 -13.38 10.51 27.61
CA THR A 564 -13.20 10.77 29.04
C THR A 564 -11.72 10.77 29.40
N ASP A 565 -11.35 11.45 30.49
CA ASP A 565 -10.05 11.24 31.14
C ASP A 565 -10.10 10.09 32.17
N PHE A 566 -8.97 9.78 32.80
CA PHE A 566 -8.89 8.72 33.80
C PHE A 566 -9.82 8.92 35.01
N ALA A 567 -10.00 10.16 35.48
CA ALA A 567 -10.86 10.45 36.62
C ALA A 567 -12.34 10.36 36.22
N GLU A 568 -12.72 10.99 35.11
CA GLU A 568 -14.08 10.94 34.55
C GLU A 568 -14.54 9.51 34.27
N LYS A 569 -13.64 8.66 33.76
CA LYS A 569 -13.93 7.25 33.50
C LYS A 569 -14.03 6.44 34.80
N ALA A 570 -13.19 6.71 35.80
CA ALA A 570 -13.27 6.04 37.10
C ALA A 570 -14.59 6.35 37.82
N ASP A 571 -15.06 7.60 37.72
CA ASP A 571 -16.27 8.06 38.39
C ASP A 571 -17.55 7.62 37.68
N SER A 572 -17.59 7.72 36.34
CA SER A 572 -18.82 7.49 35.56
C SER A 572 -18.90 6.11 34.90
N GLY A 573 -17.78 5.39 34.79
CA GLY A 573 -17.65 4.18 33.97
C GLY A 573 -17.72 4.41 32.46
N ARG A 574 -17.84 5.66 31.99
CA ARG A 574 -18.02 6.00 30.57
C ARG A 574 -16.69 6.18 29.84
N TRP A 575 -16.68 5.81 28.57
CA TRP A 575 -15.54 6.02 27.66
C TRP A 575 -15.64 7.35 26.90
N TRP A 576 -16.86 7.87 26.79
CA TRP A 576 -17.14 9.09 26.05
C TRP A 576 -17.95 10.08 26.88
N LYS A 577 -17.64 11.36 26.69
CA LYS A 577 -18.53 12.48 26.92
C LYS A 577 -19.32 12.72 25.64
N ARG A 578 -20.60 13.04 25.78
CA ARG A 578 -21.50 13.29 24.66
C ARG A 578 -22.33 14.53 24.93
N ARG A 579 -22.28 15.49 24.00
CA ARG A 579 -23.16 16.66 24.01
C ARG A 579 -23.83 16.82 22.65
N GLU A 580 -25.07 17.25 22.67
CA GLU A 580 -25.78 17.54 21.43
C GLU A 580 -25.20 18.79 20.76
N ALA A 581 -25.02 18.73 19.45
CA ALA A 581 -24.49 19.82 18.64
C ALA A 581 -25.53 20.41 17.69
N GLY A 582 -26.55 19.64 17.28
CA GLY A 582 -27.63 20.14 16.44
C GLY A 582 -28.39 19.05 15.70
N VAL A 583 -29.13 19.45 14.67
CA VAL A 583 -29.92 18.57 13.81
C VAL A 583 -29.19 18.36 12.48
N TYR A 584 -29.00 17.11 12.08
CA TYR A 584 -28.47 16.76 10.76
C TYR A 584 -29.59 16.50 9.75
N PHE A 585 -30.64 15.82 10.18
CA PHE A 585 -31.82 15.55 9.36
C PHE A 585 -33.07 15.74 10.21
N PRO A 586 -33.97 16.66 9.82
CA PRO A 586 -35.15 16.97 10.62
C PRO A 586 -36.08 15.76 10.75
N ALA A 587 -36.90 15.74 11.80
CA ALA A 587 -37.93 14.73 11.96
C ALA A 587 -38.84 14.72 10.73
N SER A 588 -38.83 13.59 10.04
CA SER A 588 -39.56 13.40 8.80
C SER A 588 -40.46 12.18 8.93
N TYR A 589 -41.65 12.28 8.35
CA TYR A 589 -42.64 11.21 8.29
C TYR A 589 -43.14 11.07 6.86
N PHE A 590 -43.70 9.91 6.53
CA PHE A 590 -44.30 9.70 5.22
C PHE A 590 -45.83 9.84 5.35
N GLU A 591 -46.39 10.90 4.79
CA GLU A 591 -47.83 11.12 4.75
C GLU A 591 -48.40 10.47 3.48
N ILE A 592 -49.18 9.40 3.64
CA ILE A 592 -49.93 8.83 2.52
C ILE A 592 -51.20 9.67 2.38
N SER A 593 -51.27 10.54 1.38
CA SER A 593 -52.50 11.23 1.02
C SER A 593 -53.51 10.21 0.46
N VAL A 594 -54.51 9.86 1.25
CA VAL A 594 -55.61 8.93 0.90
C VAL A 594 -56.64 9.60 -0.04
N SER A 595 -56.20 10.41 -1.00
CA SER A 595 -57.10 11.10 -1.94
C SER A 595 -57.41 10.30 -3.22
N GLU A 596 -56.86 9.09 -3.40
CA GLU A 596 -57.05 8.27 -4.61
C GLU A 596 -57.37 6.79 -4.35
N VAL A 597 -57.86 6.42 -3.16
CA VAL A 597 -58.38 5.04 -2.88
C VAL A 597 -59.92 4.99 -2.91
N GLY A 598 -60.56 6.04 -3.41
CA GLY A 598 -62.01 6.12 -3.55
C GLY A 598 -62.44 6.93 -4.77
N LYS A 599 -62.13 6.44 -5.97
CA LYS A 599 -62.89 6.73 -7.19
C LYS A 599 -62.97 5.50 -8.07
#